data_AF-A0A353GR56-F1
#
_entry.id   AF-A0A353GR56-F1
#
_cell.length_a   1.000
_cell.length_b   1.000
_cell.length_c   1.000
_cell.angle_alpha   90.00
_cell.angle_beta   90.00
_cell.angle_gamma   90.00
#
_symmetry.space_group_name_H-M   'P 1'
#
loop_
_entity.id
_entity.type
_entity.pdbx_description
1 polymer ?
#
loop_
_entity_poly.entity_id
_entity_poly.type
_entity_poly.pdbx_seq_one_letter_code
_entity_poly.pdbx_strand_id
1 'polypeptide(L)'
;MKNTPKQSLINFFRFSSLKTTIMGLFLPVIVIFVILIGFLSYWIAAGQIRKSTYINISDMVAQDANYLNERLGATFEQLEALQNDIDTLTIIQHLDGREYGTFIPEDYVTMDHSLKKIFLTYNSMFDSLLVDFNDGKFFLYENDRWATKINFSYADWRTHFTNSPSDYYWWNLHRDPIFICPGSQERVISLFKLYGNPMTKVKGIILFNLRADFFREVLNKVQISKNGYLMIFSNDGTMVFKNVAPYARVDSHRILKLIGDNPAGTLWIRS
;
A
#
# COMPACT_ATOMS: atom_id res chain seq x y z
N MET A 1 65.32 -29.45 -39.90
CA MET A 1 64.23 -28.47 -39.66
C MET A 1 63.45 -28.86 -38.41
N LYS A 2 63.71 -28.17 -37.28
CA LYS A 2 62.77 -28.03 -36.14
C LYS A 2 63.39 -27.02 -35.17
N ASN A 3 63.13 -25.74 -35.39
CA ASN A 3 63.42 -24.70 -34.40
C ASN A 3 62.23 -24.59 -33.45
N THR A 4 62.52 -24.84 -32.18
CA THR A 4 61.60 -24.80 -31.04
C THR A 4 61.31 -23.36 -30.58
N PRO A 5 60.05 -23.01 -30.26
CA PRO A 5 59.65 -21.64 -29.86
C PRO A 5 59.84 -21.39 -28.35
N LYS A 6 60.98 -21.80 -27.77
CA LYS A 6 61.26 -21.63 -26.33
C LYS A 6 62.44 -20.70 -26.01
N GLN A 7 63.22 -20.27 -27.00
CA GLN A 7 64.44 -19.47 -26.77
C GLN A 7 64.25 -17.95 -26.93
N SER A 8 63.08 -17.45 -27.34
CA SER A 8 62.88 -16.01 -27.55
C SER A 8 62.50 -15.22 -26.29
N LEU A 9 62.01 -15.88 -25.23
CA LEU A 9 61.63 -15.18 -23.98
C LEU A 9 62.82 -14.89 -23.05
N ILE A 10 63.93 -15.62 -23.20
CA ILE A 10 65.09 -15.54 -22.28
C ILE A 10 66.13 -14.51 -22.75
N ASN A 11 66.17 -14.19 -24.04
CA ASN A 11 67.19 -13.31 -24.63
C ASN A 11 66.82 -11.82 -24.68
N PHE A 12 65.64 -11.39 -24.22
CA PHE A 12 65.30 -9.97 -24.13
C PHE A 12 66.08 -9.23 -23.02
N PHE A 13 66.66 -9.96 -22.06
CA PHE A 13 67.29 -9.38 -20.87
C PHE A 13 68.80 -9.11 -20.97
N ARG A 14 69.46 -9.32 -22.12
CA ARG A 14 70.93 -9.45 -22.12
C ARG A 14 71.78 -8.24 -22.53
N PHE A 15 71.22 -7.07 -22.82
CA PHE A 15 72.00 -5.83 -22.92
C PHE A 15 71.18 -4.60 -22.54
N SER A 16 71.03 -4.34 -21.25
CA SER A 16 70.33 -3.14 -20.82
C SER A 16 71.01 -2.46 -19.63
N SER A 17 71.27 -1.16 -19.76
CA SER A 17 71.74 -0.25 -18.71
C SER A 17 71.01 -0.53 -17.37
N LEU A 18 71.67 -0.32 -16.22
CA LEU A 18 71.07 -0.42 -14.87
C LEU A 18 69.65 0.19 -14.82
N LYS A 19 69.44 1.29 -15.55
CA LYS A 19 68.15 1.98 -15.70
C LYS A 19 67.04 1.06 -16.22
N THR A 20 67.30 0.23 -17.22
CA THR A 20 66.31 -0.67 -17.84
C THR A 20 66.00 -1.89 -16.97
N THR A 21 67.00 -2.42 -16.25
CA THR A 21 66.80 -3.50 -15.28
C THR A 21 65.93 -3.04 -14.11
N ILE A 22 66.17 -1.83 -13.60
CA ILE A 22 65.33 -1.18 -12.58
C ILE A 22 63.91 -0.95 -13.13
N MET A 23 63.78 -0.36 -14.33
CA MET A 23 62.47 -0.10 -14.95
C MET A 23 61.64 -1.38 -15.14
N GLY A 24 62.28 -2.48 -15.59
CA GLY A 24 61.63 -3.77 -15.83
C GLY A 24 61.18 -4.49 -14.57
N LEU A 25 61.80 -4.22 -13.42
CA LEU A 25 61.40 -4.78 -12.12
C LEU A 25 60.28 -3.97 -11.46
N PHE A 26 60.39 -2.63 -11.46
CA PHE A 26 59.44 -1.76 -10.73
C PHE A 26 58.12 -1.55 -11.47
N LEU A 27 58.12 -1.51 -12.80
CA LEU A 27 56.89 -1.32 -13.59
C LEU A 27 55.82 -2.41 -13.31
N PRO A 28 56.11 -3.72 -13.38
CA PRO A 28 55.10 -4.74 -13.09
C PRO A 28 54.63 -4.72 -11.63
N VAL A 29 55.52 -4.38 -10.69
CA VAL A 29 55.17 -4.23 -9.28
C VAL A 29 54.17 -3.09 -9.09
N ILE A 30 54.41 -1.92 -9.69
CA ILE A 30 53.48 -0.79 -9.66
C ILE A 30 52.13 -1.18 -10.28
N VAL A 31 52.14 -1.87 -11.42
CA VAL A 31 50.89 -2.34 -12.09
C VAL A 31 50.09 -3.26 -11.16
N ILE A 32 50.74 -4.21 -10.47
CA ILE A 32 50.09 -5.08 -9.51
C ILE A 32 49.47 -4.28 -8.37
N PHE A 33 50.19 -3.32 -7.79
CA PHE A 33 49.65 -2.47 -6.73
C PHE A 33 48.44 -1.64 -7.19
N VAL A 34 48.49 -1.08 -8.40
CA VAL A 34 47.35 -0.33 -8.98
C VAL A 34 46.13 -1.24 -9.14
N ILE A 35 46.30 -2.46 -9.64
CA ILE A 35 45.21 -3.44 -9.75
C ILE A 35 44.64 -3.79 -8.37
N LEU A 36 45.51 -4.03 -7.40
CA LEU A 36 45.12 -4.45 -6.05
C LEU A 36 44.35 -3.33 -5.33
N ILE A 37 44.83 -2.08 -5.43
CA ILE A 37 44.13 -0.90 -4.91
C ILE A 37 42.79 -0.72 -5.61
N GLY A 38 42.74 -0.86 -6.94
CA GLY A 38 41.49 -0.77 -7.70
C GLY A 38 40.47 -1.82 -7.29
N PHE A 39 40.91 -3.06 -7.06
CA PHE A 39 40.07 -4.14 -6.57
C PHE A 39 39.52 -3.87 -5.16
N LEU A 40 40.39 -3.47 -4.22
CA LEU A 40 39.95 -3.12 -2.86
C LEU A 40 38.97 -1.95 -2.86
N SER A 41 39.26 -0.92 -3.65
CA SER A 41 38.42 0.26 -3.80
C SER A 41 37.04 -0.11 -4.35
N TYR A 42 36.98 -0.94 -5.40
CA TYR A 42 35.72 -1.45 -5.95
C TYR A 42 34.92 -2.23 -4.90
N TRP A 43 35.56 -3.11 -4.14
CA TRP A 43 34.87 -3.93 -3.14
C TRP A 43 34.26 -3.09 -2.01
N ILE A 44 35.02 -2.10 -1.52
CA ILE A 44 34.54 -1.16 -0.49
C ILE A 44 33.39 -0.31 -1.05
N ALA A 45 33.55 0.25 -2.25
CA ALA A 45 32.52 1.07 -2.89
C ALA A 45 31.22 0.28 -3.13
N ALA A 46 31.33 -0.96 -3.63
CA ALA A 46 30.18 -1.84 -3.84
C ALA A 46 29.44 -2.16 -2.52
N GLY A 47 30.19 -2.42 -1.44
CA GLY A 47 29.63 -2.63 -0.11
C GLY A 47 28.90 -1.40 0.43
N GLN A 48 29.48 -0.21 0.27
CA GLN A 48 28.86 1.05 0.68
C GLN A 48 27.58 1.35 -0.09
N ILE A 49 27.58 1.17 -1.42
CA ILE A 49 26.39 1.36 -2.26
C ILE A 49 25.27 0.42 -1.82
N ARG A 50 25.58 -0.86 -1.57
CA ARG A 50 24.58 -1.84 -1.11
C ARG A 50 23.99 -1.44 0.24
N LYS A 51 24.83 -1.09 1.22
CA LYS A 51 24.39 -0.70 2.56
C LYS A 51 23.53 0.57 2.52
N SER A 52 23.97 1.60 1.79
CA SER A 52 23.21 2.85 1.65
C SER A 52 21.88 2.62 0.94
N THR A 53 21.85 1.81 -0.12
CA THR A 53 20.61 1.48 -0.83
C THR A 53 19.62 0.76 0.08
N TYR A 54 20.09 -0.19 0.90
CA TYR A 54 19.22 -0.89 1.86
C TYR A 54 18.62 0.06 2.89
N ILE A 55 19.45 0.92 3.50
CA ILE A 55 18.99 1.90 4.50
C ILE A 55 17.97 2.85 3.87
N ASN A 56 18.28 3.43 2.70
CA ASN A 56 17.38 4.36 2.03
C ASN A 56 16.02 3.71 1.67
N ILE A 57 16.01 2.46 1.19
CA ILE A 57 14.76 1.75 0.90
C ILE A 57 13.98 1.49 2.19
N SER A 58 14.66 1.07 3.27
CA SER A 58 14.03 0.80 4.55
C SER A 58 13.40 2.05 5.16
N ASP A 59 14.14 3.16 5.20
CA ASP A 59 13.67 4.43 5.76
C ASP A 59 12.45 4.94 4.98
N MET A 60 12.48 4.77 3.67
CA MET A 60 11.40 5.20 2.80
C MET A 60 10.16 4.29 2.92
N VAL A 61 10.33 2.96 3.04
CA VAL A 61 9.21 2.07 3.37
C VAL A 61 8.59 2.44 4.71
N ALA A 62 9.41 2.75 5.72
CA ALA A 62 8.92 3.21 7.01
C ALA A 62 8.16 4.55 6.91
N GLN A 63 8.67 5.49 6.10
CA GLN A 63 8.00 6.76 5.85
C GLN A 63 6.64 6.58 5.16
N ASP A 64 6.58 5.79 4.09
CA ASP A 64 5.34 5.51 3.37
C ASP A 64 4.35 4.74 4.25
N ALA A 65 4.85 3.82 5.08
CA ALA A 65 4.03 3.10 6.05
C ALA A 65 3.44 4.06 7.10
N ASN A 66 4.25 4.96 7.67
CA ASN A 66 3.76 5.95 8.63
C ASN A 66 2.73 6.90 7.99
N TYR A 67 2.98 7.35 6.76
CA TYR A 67 2.04 8.21 6.03
C TYR A 67 0.70 7.50 5.81
N LEU A 68 0.71 6.25 5.34
CA LEU A 68 -0.50 5.45 5.20
C LEU A 68 -1.16 5.22 6.56
N ASN A 69 -0.39 4.96 7.61
CA ASN A 69 -0.91 4.75 8.96
C ASN A 69 -1.65 5.96 9.50
N GLU A 70 -1.08 7.16 9.37
CA GLU A 70 -1.74 8.41 9.76
C GLU A 70 -3.02 8.66 8.96
N ARG A 71 -2.97 8.41 7.65
CA ARG A 71 -4.09 8.65 6.74
C ARG A 71 -5.25 7.67 6.97
N LEU A 72 -4.95 6.38 7.13
CA LEU A 72 -5.94 5.36 7.42
C LEU A 72 -6.45 5.46 8.86
N GLY A 73 -5.59 5.81 9.82
CA GLY A 73 -5.97 6.11 11.19
C GLY A 73 -6.98 7.27 11.26
N ALA A 74 -6.67 8.40 10.62
CA ALA A 74 -7.60 9.52 10.54
C ALA A 74 -8.93 9.13 9.87
N THR A 75 -8.88 8.31 8.83
CA THR A 75 -10.09 7.80 8.15
C THR A 75 -10.95 6.94 9.07
N PHE A 76 -10.33 6.06 9.83
CA PHE A 76 -11.02 5.22 10.82
C PHE A 76 -11.60 6.07 11.96
N GLU A 77 -10.85 7.06 12.45
CA GLU A 77 -11.34 8.02 13.46
C GLU A 77 -12.57 8.79 12.95
N GLN A 78 -12.60 9.18 11.66
CA GLN A 78 -13.81 9.80 11.08
C GLN A 78 -15.00 8.84 11.03
N LEU A 79 -14.77 7.57 10.70
CA LEU A 79 -15.83 6.56 10.70
C LEU A 79 -16.38 6.33 12.12
N GLU A 80 -15.49 6.21 13.10
CA GLU A 80 -15.86 6.05 14.52
C GLU A 80 -16.57 7.29 15.07
N ALA A 81 -16.08 8.49 14.73
CA ALA A 81 -16.71 9.74 15.12
C ALA A 81 -18.11 9.85 14.52
N LEU A 82 -18.27 9.56 13.22
CA LEU A 82 -19.56 9.59 12.55
C LEU A 82 -20.54 8.58 13.16
N GLN A 83 -20.09 7.36 13.47
CA GLN A 83 -20.93 6.37 14.15
C GLN A 83 -21.48 6.88 15.48
N ASN A 84 -20.60 7.47 16.30
CA ASN A 84 -20.89 7.82 17.69
C ASN A 84 -21.43 9.25 17.83
N ASP A 85 -21.62 9.94 16.71
CA ASP A 85 -22.21 11.26 16.65
C ASP A 85 -23.68 11.22 17.10
N ILE A 86 -24.11 12.30 17.76
CA ILE A 86 -25.46 12.39 18.32
C ILE A 86 -26.54 12.30 17.24
N ASP A 87 -26.28 12.79 16.03
CA ASP A 87 -27.23 12.73 14.92
C ASP A 87 -27.40 11.29 14.44
N THR A 88 -26.29 10.55 14.29
CA THR A 88 -26.33 9.11 13.94
C THR A 88 -27.07 8.31 14.98
N LEU A 89 -26.80 8.55 16.27
CA LEU A 89 -27.47 7.86 17.36
C LEU A 89 -28.97 8.19 17.41
N THR A 90 -29.35 9.43 17.13
CA THR A 90 -30.76 9.87 17.06
C THR A 90 -31.49 9.17 15.92
N ILE A 91 -30.88 9.09 14.72
CA ILE A 91 -31.43 8.34 13.58
C ILE A 91 -31.62 6.86 13.93
N ILE A 92 -30.65 6.24 14.59
CA ILE A 92 -30.76 4.84 15.05
C ILE A 92 -31.92 4.69 16.06
N GLN A 93 -32.10 5.64 16.98
CA GLN A 93 -33.22 5.62 17.94
C GLN A 93 -34.59 5.76 17.25
N HIS A 94 -34.72 6.67 16.28
CA HIS A 94 -35.91 6.80 15.43
C HIS A 94 -36.24 5.49 14.72
N LEU A 95 -35.22 4.79 14.20
CA LEU A 95 -35.39 3.51 13.51
C LEU A 95 -35.75 2.34 14.43
N ASP A 96 -35.31 2.36 15.68
CA ASP A 96 -35.60 1.30 16.67
C ASP A 96 -37.05 1.38 17.19
N GLY A 97 -37.71 2.53 16.99
CA GLY A 97 -39.10 2.77 17.37
C GLY A 97 -39.31 2.86 18.89
N ARG A 98 -38.26 3.21 19.64
CA ARG A 98 -38.35 3.48 21.08
C ARG A 98 -38.56 4.98 21.28
N GLU A 99 -39.81 5.36 21.54
CA GLU A 99 -40.27 6.66 22.06
C GLU A 99 -40.01 7.95 21.26
N TYR A 100 -39.13 7.96 20.26
CA TYR A 100 -38.92 9.12 19.40
C TYR A 100 -39.70 8.95 18.08
N GLY A 101 -40.38 10.01 17.65
CA GLY A 101 -41.37 10.00 16.57
C GLY A 101 -40.83 9.67 15.18
N THR A 102 -41.66 9.93 14.16
CA THR A 102 -41.31 9.77 12.75
C THR A 102 -40.07 10.60 12.40
N PHE A 103 -39.18 10.05 11.55
CA PHE A 103 -38.05 10.78 10.94
C PHE A 103 -38.41 12.21 10.57
N ILE A 104 -37.57 13.16 10.98
CA ILE A 104 -37.73 14.56 10.61
C ILE A 104 -36.74 14.94 9.50
N PRO A 105 -37.09 15.84 8.58
CA PRO A 105 -36.19 16.30 7.52
C PRO A 105 -34.84 16.82 8.03
N GLU A 106 -34.82 17.39 9.24
CA GLU A 106 -33.62 17.92 9.90
C GLU A 106 -32.57 16.82 10.17
N ASP A 107 -32.99 15.57 10.44
CA ASP A 107 -32.06 14.44 10.64
C ASP A 107 -31.24 14.19 9.36
N TYR A 108 -31.90 14.27 8.19
CA TYR A 108 -31.26 14.10 6.90
C TYR A 108 -30.31 15.25 6.58
N VAL A 109 -30.74 16.49 6.79
CA VAL A 109 -29.93 17.68 6.48
C VAL A 109 -28.65 17.70 7.31
N THR A 110 -28.74 17.37 8.60
CA THR A 110 -27.59 17.44 9.50
C THR A 110 -26.59 16.33 9.19
N MET A 111 -27.07 15.10 8.99
CA MET A 111 -26.23 13.98 8.59
C MET A 111 -25.59 14.18 7.21
N ASP A 112 -26.35 14.68 6.23
CA ASP A 112 -25.84 15.00 4.89
C ASP A 112 -24.69 16.01 4.97
N HIS A 113 -24.87 17.08 5.75
CA HIS A 113 -23.82 18.07 5.95
C HIS A 113 -22.56 17.47 6.61
N SER A 114 -22.72 16.61 7.61
CA SER A 114 -21.61 15.90 8.25
C SER A 114 -20.89 14.96 7.28
N LEU A 115 -21.63 14.15 6.53
CA LEU A 115 -21.08 13.22 5.53
C LEU A 115 -20.33 13.97 4.43
N LYS A 116 -20.93 15.05 3.90
CA LYS A 116 -20.34 15.91 2.88
C LYS A 116 -19.06 16.60 3.37
N LYS A 117 -19.04 17.07 4.61
CA LYS A 117 -17.85 17.67 5.22
C LYS A 117 -16.70 16.66 5.28
N ILE A 118 -16.96 15.42 5.70
CA ILE A 118 -15.98 14.34 5.71
C ILE A 118 -15.47 14.09 4.28
N PHE A 119 -16.39 13.91 3.32
CA PHE A 119 -16.05 13.65 1.93
C PHE A 119 -15.16 14.73 1.32
N LEU A 120 -15.53 16.00 1.49
CA LEU A 120 -14.80 17.13 0.93
C LEU A 120 -13.44 17.35 1.60
N THR A 121 -13.31 17.08 2.90
CA THR A 121 -12.06 17.26 3.65
C THR A 121 -10.99 16.26 3.21
N TYR A 122 -11.39 15.05 2.79
CA TYR A 122 -10.49 13.98 2.37
C TYR A 122 -10.76 13.55 0.91
N ASN A 123 -11.14 14.50 0.05
CA ASN A 123 -11.56 14.24 -1.34
C ASN A 123 -10.55 13.45 -2.20
N SER A 124 -9.25 13.63 -1.92
CA SER A 124 -8.16 12.95 -2.62
C SER A 124 -8.03 11.47 -2.24
N MET A 125 -8.62 11.07 -1.11
CA MET A 125 -8.61 9.70 -0.62
C MET A 125 -9.95 9.01 -0.84
N PHE A 126 -11.07 9.70 -0.62
CA PHE A 126 -12.40 9.11 -0.73
C PHE A 126 -12.88 9.05 -2.18
N ASP A 127 -13.34 7.86 -2.55
CA ASP A 127 -14.06 7.62 -3.79
C ASP A 127 -15.56 7.87 -3.58
N SER A 128 -16.13 7.25 -2.53
CA SER A 128 -17.53 7.44 -2.15
C SER A 128 -17.76 7.11 -0.68
N LEU A 129 -18.77 7.73 -0.07
CA LEU A 129 -19.27 7.41 1.26
C LEU A 129 -20.73 6.97 1.17
N LEU A 130 -21.16 6.07 2.07
CA LEU A 130 -22.55 5.60 2.18
C LEU A 130 -22.94 5.46 3.64
N VAL A 131 -24.14 5.94 3.96
CA VAL A 131 -24.89 5.61 5.18
C VAL A 131 -26.22 5.02 4.73
N ASP A 132 -26.46 3.75 5.06
CA ASP A 132 -27.72 3.07 4.77
C ASP A 132 -28.18 2.31 6.01
N PHE A 133 -29.36 2.67 6.51
CA PHE A 133 -30.04 1.93 7.57
C PHE A 133 -31.41 1.40 7.14
N ASN A 134 -31.67 0.18 7.61
CA ASN A 134 -32.89 -0.59 7.40
C ASN A 134 -33.27 -0.77 5.93
N ASP A 135 -32.27 -1.05 5.09
CA ASP A 135 -32.39 -1.29 3.65
C ASP A 135 -33.08 -0.11 2.92
N GLY A 136 -32.50 1.07 3.07
CA GLY A 136 -32.91 2.30 2.39
C GLY A 136 -33.93 3.16 3.12
N LYS A 137 -34.33 2.82 4.36
CA LYS A 137 -35.22 3.69 5.16
C LYS A 137 -34.55 5.00 5.57
N PHE A 138 -33.25 4.95 5.83
CA PHE A 138 -32.39 6.11 5.92
C PHE A 138 -31.22 5.89 4.98
N PHE A 139 -31.01 6.80 4.04
CA PHE A 139 -30.07 6.59 2.96
C PHE A 139 -29.43 7.92 2.56
N LEU A 140 -28.11 8.01 2.69
CA LEU A 140 -27.29 9.14 2.28
C LEU A 140 -26.00 8.63 1.67
N TYR A 141 -25.52 9.32 0.65
CA TYR A 141 -24.25 8.98 0.03
C TYR A 141 -23.56 10.22 -0.53
N GLU A 142 -22.25 10.14 -0.63
CA GLU A 142 -21.42 11.11 -1.31
C GLU A 142 -20.58 10.35 -2.33
N ASN A 143 -20.53 10.82 -3.57
CA ASN A 143 -19.78 10.20 -4.65
C ASN A 143 -19.40 11.28 -5.67
N ASP A 144 -18.17 11.25 -6.15
CA ASP A 144 -17.72 12.16 -7.21
C ASP A 144 -18.20 11.77 -8.61
N ARG A 145 -18.73 10.55 -8.75
CA ARG A 145 -19.23 9.98 -10.00
C ARG A 145 -20.74 9.83 -9.97
N TRP A 146 -21.34 9.98 -11.15
CA TRP A 146 -22.75 9.64 -11.35
C TRP A 146 -22.95 8.12 -11.34
N ALA A 147 -23.34 7.60 -10.18
CA ALA A 147 -23.79 6.22 -10.04
C ALA A 147 -25.14 6.03 -10.73
N THR A 148 -25.24 5.06 -11.65
CA THR A 148 -26.52 4.73 -12.30
C THR A 148 -27.43 3.87 -11.45
N LYS A 149 -26.83 3.11 -10.53
CA LYS A 149 -27.54 2.29 -9.57
C LYS A 149 -26.71 2.18 -8.30
N ILE A 150 -27.37 2.26 -7.15
CA ILE A 150 -26.81 1.95 -5.85
C ILE A 150 -27.41 0.61 -5.40
N ASN A 151 -26.55 -0.39 -5.15
CA ASN A 151 -26.94 -1.76 -4.88
C ASN A 151 -26.35 -2.25 -3.55
N PHE A 152 -27.07 -1.96 -2.47
CA PHE A 152 -26.73 -2.46 -1.13
C PHE A 152 -27.85 -3.36 -0.59
N SER A 153 -27.44 -4.40 0.14
CA SER A 153 -28.30 -5.36 0.81
C SER A 153 -27.61 -5.77 2.10
N TYR A 154 -28.22 -5.44 3.25
CA TYR A 154 -27.62 -5.74 4.54
C TYR A 154 -27.43 -7.24 4.73
N ALA A 155 -28.41 -8.05 4.30
CA ALA A 155 -28.36 -9.49 4.46
C ALA A 155 -27.17 -10.10 3.70
N ASP A 156 -26.95 -9.70 2.45
CA ASP A 156 -25.85 -10.22 1.63
C ASP A 156 -24.50 -9.84 2.25
N TRP A 157 -24.33 -8.57 2.62
CA TRP A 157 -23.10 -8.09 3.28
C TRP A 157 -22.84 -8.80 4.61
N ARG A 158 -23.88 -9.02 5.43
CA ARG A 158 -23.73 -9.69 6.72
C ARG A 158 -23.30 -11.15 6.59
N THR A 159 -23.67 -11.84 5.49
CA THR A 159 -23.21 -13.21 5.25
C THR A 159 -21.73 -13.28 4.87
N HIS A 160 -21.20 -12.25 4.20
CA HIS A 160 -19.80 -12.19 3.78
C HIS A 160 -18.87 -11.64 4.86
N PHE A 161 -19.38 -10.80 5.77
CA PHE A 161 -18.60 -10.11 6.80
C PHE A 161 -19.09 -10.43 8.21
N THR A 162 -18.50 -11.47 8.80
CA THR A 162 -18.85 -11.99 10.14
C THR A 162 -17.69 -12.04 11.13
N ASN A 163 -16.47 -11.74 10.67
CA ASN A 163 -15.24 -12.11 11.38
C ASN A 163 -14.69 -11.01 12.29
N SER A 164 -15.47 -9.97 12.59
CA SER A 164 -15.05 -8.84 13.42
C SER A 164 -15.95 -8.70 14.66
N PRO A 165 -15.40 -8.74 15.89
CA PRO A 165 -16.19 -8.59 17.11
C PRO A 165 -16.75 -7.17 17.29
N SER A 166 -16.14 -6.17 16.67
CA SER A 166 -16.56 -4.76 16.70
C SER A 166 -17.35 -4.34 15.46
N ASP A 167 -17.61 -5.29 14.56
CA ASP A 167 -18.29 -5.13 13.27
C ASP A 167 -17.67 -4.08 12.32
N TYR A 168 -16.41 -3.71 12.55
CA TYR A 168 -15.60 -2.97 11.60
C TYR A 168 -14.87 -3.92 10.66
N TYR A 169 -14.83 -3.57 9.39
CA TYR A 169 -14.27 -4.39 8.32
C TYR A 169 -13.41 -3.55 7.38
N TRP A 170 -12.31 -4.16 6.96
CA TRP A 170 -11.47 -3.71 5.86
C TRP A 170 -11.62 -4.69 4.70
N TRP A 171 -11.96 -4.19 3.53
CA TRP A 171 -12.00 -4.96 2.30
C TRP A 171 -10.99 -4.39 1.31
N ASN A 172 -9.90 -5.12 1.13
CA ASN A 172 -8.81 -4.78 0.21
C ASN A 172 -9.32 -4.67 -1.24
N LEU A 173 -8.45 -4.17 -2.11
CA LEU A 173 -8.73 -3.75 -3.48
C LEU A 173 -9.74 -4.68 -4.20
N HIS A 174 -10.93 -4.18 -4.48
CA HIS A 174 -12.02 -4.92 -5.12
C HIS A 174 -12.79 -4.00 -6.07
N ARG A 175 -13.72 -4.56 -6.86
CA ARG A 175 -14.63 -3.75 -7.67
C ARG A 175 -15.77 -3.27 -6.78
N ASP A 176 -16.12 -1.99 -6.85
CA ASP A 176 -17.23 -1.43 -6.07
C ASP A 176 -18.54 -2.16 -6.43
N PRO A 177 -19.14 -2.91 -5.48
CA PRO A 177 -20.37 -3.64 -5.73
C PRO A 177 -21.62 -2.79 -5.46
N ILE A 178 -21.46 -1.62 -4.83
CA ILE A 178 -22.55 -0.74 -4.39
C ILE A 178 -22.79 0.32 -5.46
N PHE A 179 -21.78 1.11 -5.82
CA PHE A 179 -21.94 2.21 -6.77
C PHE A 179 -21.63 1.74 -8.19
N ILE A 180 -22.68 1.42 -8.94
CA ILE A 180 -22.55 0.96 -10.33
C ILE A 180 -22.45 2.16 -11.27
N CYS A 181 -21.22 2.50 -11.65
CA CYS A 181 -20.88 3.56 -12.59
C CYS A 181 -20.57 2.96 -13.97
N PRO A 182 -21.38 3.21 -15.01
CA PRO A 182 -21.14 2.68 -16.35
C PRO A 182 -19.78 3.13 -16.90
N GLY A 183 -19.00 2.18 -17.45
CA GLY A 183 -17.68 2.46 -17.98
C GLY A 183 -16.56 2.58 -16.94
N SER A 184 -16.88 2.56 -15.63
CA SER A 184 -15.87 2.50 -14.58
C SER A 184 -15.38 1.06 -14.40
N GLN A 185 -14.07 0.86 -14.55
CA GLN A 185 -13.38 -0.36 -14.08
C GLN A 185 -12.59 -0.11 -12.80
N GLU A 186 -12.80 1.04 -12.17
CA GLU A 186 -12.03 1.43 -11.00
C GLU A 186 -12.30 0.48 -9.85
N ARG A 187 -11.21 0.20 -9.14
CA ARG A 187 -11.24 -0.61 -7.93
C ARG A 187 -11.19 0.32 -6.74
N VAL A 188 -11.81 -0.09 -5.64
CA VAL A 188 -11.83 0.65 -4.39
C VAL A 188 -11.31 -0.24 -3.27
N ILE A 189 -10.97 0.39 -2.17
CA ILE A 189 -10.73 -0.25 -0.89
C ILE A 189 -11.85 0.22 0.02
N SER A 190 -12.49 -0.68 0.76
CA SER A 190 -13.61 -0.29 1.62
C SER A 190 -13.25 -0.43 3.09
N LEU A 191 -13.51 0.62 3.85
CA LEU A 191 -13.56 0.59 5.30
C LEU A 191 -15.00 0.83 5.71
N PHE A 192 -15.58 -0.07 6.50
CA PHE A 192 -16.98 0.05 6.88
C PHE A 192 -17.30 -0.58 8.22
N LYS A 193 -18.44 -0.19 8.75
CA LYS A 193 -19.07 -0.80 9.90
C LYS A 193 -20.43 -1.35 9.53
N LEU A 194 -20.72 -2.57 9.94
CA LEU A 194 -22.07 -3.13 9.89
C LEU A 194 -22.78 -2.90 11.23
N TYR A 195 -24.06 -2.54 11.17
CA TYR A 195 -24.89 -2.30 12.34
C TYR A 195 -25.88 -3.43 12.56
N GLY A 196 -26.04 -3.79 13.83
CA GLY A 196 -27.02 -4.78 14.24
C GLY A 196 -26.66 -6.19 13.79
N ASN A 197 -27.64 -7.08 13.93
CA ASN A 197 -27.60 -8.46 13.46
C ASN A 197 -29.00 -8.81 12.93
N PRO A 198 -29.22 -10.02 12.35
CA PRO A 198 -30.53 -10.40 11.82
C PRO A 198 -31.70 -10.32 12.80
N MET A 199 -31.44 -10.27 14.12
CA MET A 199 -32.44 -10.18 15.18
C MET A 199 -32.68 -8.75 15.68
N THR A 200 -31.85 -7.76 15.30
CA THR A 200 -32.03 -6.37 15.72
C THR A 200 -33.01 -5.63 14.81
N LYS A 201 -33.76 -4.68 15.37
CA LYS A 201 -34.68 -3.83 14.60
C LYS A 201 -33.95 -2.85 13.69
N VAL A 202 -32.77 -2.41 14.10
CA VAL A 202 -31.90 -1.53 13.31
C VAL A 202 -30.76 -2.37 12.75
N LYS A 203 -30.61 -2.29 11.43
CA LYS A 203 -29.55 -2.93 10.65
C LYS A 203 -29.05 -1.94 9.60
N GLY A 204 -27.79 -2.01 9.20
CA GLY A 204 -27.28 -1.08 8.21
C GLY A 204 -25.77 -1.09 8.06
N ILE A 205 -25.27 -0.08 7.36
CA ILE A 205 -23.86 0.13 7.07
C ILE A 205 -23.52 1.62 7.12
N ILE A 206 -22.32 1.92 7.64
CA ILE A 206 -21.60 3.14 7.29
C ILE A 206 -20.33 2.69 6.56
N LEU A 207 -20.15 3.15 5.33
CA LEU A 207 -19.12 2.68 4.40
C LEU A 207 -18.35 3.84 3.81
N PHE A 208 -17.02 3.77 3.90
CA PHE A 208 -16.09 4.65 3.25
C PHE A 208 -15.30 3.86 2.19
N ASN A 209 -15.53 4.18 0.92
CA ASN A 209 -14.71 3.69 -0.19
C ASN A 209 -13.54 4.64 -0.43
N LEU A 210 -12.35 4.08 -0.47
CA LEU A 210 -11.09 4.76 -0.75
C LEU A 210 -10.66 4.51 -2.19
N ARG A 211 -10.15 5.55 -2.84
CA ARG A 211 -9.63 5.49 -4.21
C ARG A 211 -8.43 4.57 -4.27
N ALA A 212 -8.41 3.65 -5.24
CA ALA A 212 -7.20 2.91 -5.56
C ALA A 212 -6.04 3.82 -5.98
N ASP A 213 -6.34 4.97 -6.59
CA ASP A 213 -5.33 5.96 -6.99
C ASP A 213 -4.54 6.53 -5.83
N PHE A 214 -5.17 6.76 -4.68
CA PHE A 214 -4.46 7.19 -3.47
C PHE A 214 -3.35 6.20 -3.09
N PHE A 215 -3.66 4.90 -3.05
CA PHE A 215 -2.66 3.87 -2.76
C PHE A 215 -1.66 3.69 -3.90
N ARG A 216 -2.10 3.82 -5.15
CA ARG A 216 -1.24 3.76 -6.34
C ARG A 216 -0.18 4.84 -6.28
N GLU A 217 -0.57 6.07 -5.96
CA GLU A 217 0.35 7.18 -5.82
C GLU A 217 1.39 6.89 -4.74
N VAL A 218 0.98 6.47 -3.55
CA VAL A 218 1.93 6.14 -2.47
C VAL A 218 2.87 4.99 -2.88
N LEU A 219 2.33 3.88 -3.40
CA LEU A 219 3.13 2.68 -3.70
C LEU A 219 3.97 2.79 -4.97
N ASN A 220 3.60 3.66 -5.92
CA ASN A 220 4.35 3.87 -7.17
C ASN A 220 5.19 5.14 -7.19
N LYS A 221 5.06 6.06 -6.21
CA LYS A 221 5.90 7.27 -6.11
C LYS A 221 7.39 6.94 -6.13
N VAL A 222 7.73 5.73 -5.71
CA VAL A 222 9.11 5.33 -5.51
C VAL A 222 9.60 4.50 -6.69
N GLN A 223 10.54 5.08 -7.42
CA GLN A 223 11.36 4.34 -8.37
C GLN A 223 12.50 3.59 -7.65
N ILE A 224 12.18 2.46 -7.02
CA ILE A 224 13.18 1.59 -6.35
C ILE A 224 14.19 1.06 -7.38
N SER A 225 13.67 0.53 -8.48
CA SER A 225 14.42 0.15 -9.68
C SER A 225 13.43 -0.17 -10.81
N LYS A 226 13.94 -0.60 -11.98
CA LYS A 226 13.09 -1.06 -13.10
C LYS A 226 12.11 -2.17 -12.67
N ASN A 227 12.55 -3.08 -11.79
CA ASN A 227 11.77 -4.25 -11.37
C ASN A 227 11.41 -4.26 -9.87
N GLY A 228 11.87 -3.27 -9.09
CA GLY A 228 11.52 -3.12 -7.68
C GLY A 228 10.16 -2.43 -7.52
N TYR A 229 9.37 -2.88 -6.54
CA TYR A 229 8.03 -2.37 -6.28
C TYR A 229 7.70 -2.47 -4.78
N LEU A 230 6.74 -1.66 -4.33
CA LEU A 230 6.13 -1.77 -3.01
C LEU A 230 4.83 -2.57 -3.10
N MET A 231 4.51 -3.27 -2.02
CA MET A 231 3.28 -4.03 -1.89
C MET A 231 2.73 -3.89 -0.47
N ILE A 232 1.41 -3.88 -0.35
CA ILE A 232 0.73 -4.05 0.94
C ILE A 232 0.22 -5.49 1.00
N PHE A 233 0.42 -6.13 2.15
CA PHE A 233 -0.06 -7.47 2.43
C PHE A 233 -1.02 -7.43 3.62
N SER A 234 -2.15 -8.11 3.49
CA SER A 234 -3.17 -8.27 4.53
C SER A 234 -3.77 -9.68 4.44
N ASN A 235 -4.53 -10.08 5.47
CA ASN A 235 -5.15 -11.42 5.52
C ASN A 235 -6.10 -11.70 4.34
N ASP A 236 -6.70 -10.66 3.76
CA ASP A 236 -7.62 -10.72 2.63
C ASP A 236 -6.92 -10.59 1.25
N GLY A 237 -5.59 -10.40 1.22
CA GLY A 237 -4.82 -10.47 -0.01
C GLY A 237 -3.64 -9.50 -0.10
N THR A 238 -3.25 -9.19 -1.34
CA THR A 238 -2.13 -8.30 -1.63
C THR A 238 -2.54 -7.16 -2.55
N MET A 239 -1.97 -5.98 -2.30
CA MET A 239 -2.17 -4.79 -3.11
C MET A 239 -0.84 -4.42 -3.77
N VAL A 240 -0.82 -4.48 -5.09
CA VAL A 240 0.33 -4.12 -5.93
C VAL A 240 -0.17 -3.36 -7.15
N PHE A 241 0.41 -2.19 -7.42
CA PHE A 241 0.03 -1.36 -8.58
C PHE A 241 1.08 -1.36 -9.70
N LYS A 242 2.35 -1.61 -9.38
CA LYS A 242 3.40 -1.61 -10.41
C LYS A 242 3.33 -2.89 -11.23
N ASN A 243 3.21 -2.74 -12.55
CA ASN A 243 3.37 -3.86 -13.45
C ASN A 243 4.86 -4.20 -13.60
N VAL A 244 5.29 -5.28 -12.95
CA VAL A 244 6.65 -5.81 -13.05
C VAL A 244 6.68 -7.10 -13.86
N ALA A 245 7.85 -7.38 -14.45
CA ALA A 245 8.07 -8.58 -15.24
C ALA A 245 7.76 -9.85 -14.42
N PRO A 246 7.24 -10.92 -15.03
CA PRO A 246 6.79 -12.12 -14.30
C PRO A 246 7.84 -12.71 -13.37
N TYR A 247 9.12 -12.71 -13.77
CA TYR A 247 10.23 -13.24 -12.98
C TYR A 247 10.52 -12.44 -11.70
N ALA A 248 10.09 -11.17 -11.65
CA ALA A 248 10.31 -10.27 -10.53
C ALA A 248 9.12 -10.26 -9.55
N ARG A 249 7.98 -10.86 -9.93
CA ARG A 249 6.81 -10.95 -9.04
C ARG A 249 7.08 -11.93 -7.91
N VAL A 250 6.77 -11.51 -6.70
CA VAL A 250 6.87 -12.35 -5.51
C VAL A 250 5.60 -13.19 -5.39
N ASP A 251 5.76 -14.52 -5.35
CA ASP A 251 4.69 -15.49 -5.09
C ASP A 251 4.24 -15.44 -3.62
N SER A 252 2.96 -15.71 -3.37
CA SER A 252 2.33 -15.91 -2.06
C SER A 252 3.15 -16.76 -1.08
N HIS A 253 3.78 -17.84 -1.56
CA HIS A 253 4.64 -18.69 -0.70
C HIS A 253 5.94 -18.00 -0.26
N ARG A 254 6.49 -17.13 -1.11
CA ARG A 254 7.69 -16.35 -0.78
C ARG A 254 7.36 -15.17 0.14
N ILE A 255 6.15 -14.63 0.05
CA ILE A 255 5.68 -13.53 0.91
C ILE A 255 5.66 -13.96 2.38
N LEU A 256 5.11 -15.14 2.70
CA LEU A 256 5.05 -15.64 4.08
C LEU A 256 6.45 -15.82 4.69
N LYS A 257 7.42 -16.26 3.89
CA LYS A 257 8.82 -16.39 4.31
C LYS A 257 9.48 -15.03 4.54
N LEU A 258 9.16 -14.02 3.73
CA LEU A 258 9.69 -12.67 3.84
C LEU A 258 9.10 -11.91 5.05
N ILE A 259 7.84 -12.16 5.40
CA ILE A 259 7.18 -11.55 6.57
C ILE A 259 7.70 -12.14 7.87
N GLY A 260 7.99 -13.45 7.92
CA GLY A 260 8.50 -14.13 9.11
C GLY A 260 9.87 -13.65 9.59
N ASP A 261 10.70 -13.06 8.72
CA ASP A 261 12.07 -12.66 9.03
C ASP A 261 12.21 -11.20 9.51
N ASN A 262 11.28 -10.31 9.14
CA ASN A 262 11.01 -8.95 9.67
C ASN A 262 10.35 -8.12 8.56
N PRO A 263 9.09 -7.65 8.71
CA PRO A 263 8.52 -6.74 7.73
C PRO A 263 9.27 -5.40 7.74
N ALA A 264 9.59 -4.86 6.56
CA ALA A 264 10.28 -3.57 6.42
C ALA A 264 9.46 -2.37 6.94
N GLY A 265 8.14 -2.56 7.12
CA GLY A 265 7.22 -1.62 7.75
C GLY A 265 5.91 -2.34 8.10
N THR A 266 5.22 -1.88 9.15
CA THR A 266 3.92 -2.43 9.58
C THR A 266 2.88 -1.33 9.59
N LEU A 267 1.72 -1.60 9.01
CA LEU A 267 0.55 -0.73 9.08
C LEU A 267 -0.33 -1.17 10.25
N TRP A 268 -0.66 -0.23 11.12
CA TRP A 268 -1.52 -0.44 12.29
C TRP A 268 -2.77 0.42 12.16
N ILE A 269 -3.87 -0.18 11.72
CA ILE A 269 -5.17 0.45 11.91
C ILE A 269 -5.53 0.17 13.37
N ARG A 270 -5.49 1.19 14.23
CA ARG A 270 -5.95 1.06 15.62
C ARG A 270 -7.43 0.67 15.58
N SER A 271 -7.74 -0.54 16.05
CA SER A 271 -9.10 -1.05 16.24
C SER A 271 -9.46 -1.07 17.71
#